data_AF-A0A3B8HAQ2-F1
#
_entry.id   AF-A0A3B8HAQ2-F1
#
_cell.length_a   1.000
_cell.length_b   1.000
_cell.length_c   1.000
_cell.angle_alpha   90.00
_cell.angle_beta   90.00
_cell.angle_gamma   90.00
#
_symmetry.space_group_name_H-M   'P 1'
#
loop_
_entity.id
_entity.type
_entity.pdbx_description
1 polymer ?
#
loop_
_entity_poly.entity_id
_entity_poly.type
_entity_poly.pdbx_seq_one_letter_code
_entity_poly.pdbx_strand_id
1 'polypeptide(L)'
;MDLNIHKLRMEAARIAARHRRPAFYLQFQAPLAMARGLYHSNPLVKELRDLVGSRLSEDLGHGLFHSTRVSIESAALIFVEAEGQQLPPEHIQRLMVLGQLAGLLHDICRGEDNHASAGALEAARVLVSFPLSGEETQSICCAIANHEAFVQPVPCGLP
;
A
#
# COMPACT_ATOMS: atom_id res chain seq x y z
N MET A 1 -13.36 1.65 -27.80
CA MET A 1 -13.51 0.91 -26.54
C MET A 1 -14.58 -0.13 -26.76
N ASP A 2 -14.31 -1.40 -26.47
CA ASP A 2 -15.19 -2.51 -26.81
C ASP A 2 -16.54 -2.39 -26.09
N LEU A 3 -17.66 -2.52 -26.82
CA LEU A 3 -19.02 -2.27 -26.31
C LEU A 3 -19.36 -3.19 -25.13
N ASN A 4 -18.73 -4.37 -25.09
CA ASN A 4 -18.87 -5.35 -24.02
C ASN A 4 -18.17 -4.93 -22.73
N ILE A 5 -16.97 -4.32 -22.82
CA ILE A 5 -16.23 -3.81 -21.65
C ILE A 5 -17.02 -2.70 -20.96
N HIS A 6 -17.64 -1.81 -21.74
CA HIS A 6 -18.44 -0.73 -21.19
C HIS A 6 -19.66 -1.26 -20.41
N LYS A 7 -20.38 -2.27 -20.94
CA LYS A 7 -21.52 -2.90 -20.25
C LYS A 7 -21.09 -3.56 -18.94
N LEU A 8 -19.97 -4.29 -18.94
CA LEU A 8 -19.43 -4.92 -17.73
C LEU A 8 -19.07 -3.89 -16.65
N ARG A 9 -18.44 -2.76 -17.03
CA ARG A 9 -18.12 -1.68 -16.10
C ARG A 9 -19.38 -1.04 -15.50
N MET A 10 -20.40 -0.80 -16.32
CA MET A 10 -21.67 -0.25 -15.84
C MET A 10 -22.39 -1.20 -14.88
N GLU A 11 -22.36 -2.49 -15.17
CA GLU A 11 -22.97 -3.50 -14.30
C GLU A 11 -22.21 -3.65 -12.97
N ALA A 12 -20.88 -3.64 -13.01
CA ALA A 12 -20.05 -3.63 -11.80
C ALA A 12 -20.34 -2.39 -10.93
N ALA A 13 -20.44 -1.20 -11.54
CA ALA A 13 -20.80 0.03 -10.82
C ALA A 13 -22.21 -0.04 -10.21
N ARG A 14 -23.17 -0.60 -10.95
CA ARG A 14 -24.55 -0.80 -10.48
C ARG A 14 -24.61 -1.74 -9.28
N ILE A 15 -23.85 -2.85 -9.31
CA ILE A 15 -23.74 -3.78 -8.19
C ILE A 15 -23.11 -3.08 -6.99
N ALA A 16 -21.94 -2.44 -7.17
CA ALA A 16 -21.24 -1.74 -6.10
C ALA A 16 -22.11 -0.68 -5.41
N ALA A 17 -22.90 0.08 -6.17
CA ALA A 17 -23.81 1.11 -5.65
C ALA A 17 -24.95 0.57 -4.76
N ARG A 18 -25.27 -0.72 -4.86
CA ARG A 18 -26.32 -1.36 -4.03
C ARG A 18 -25.81 -1.78 -2.65
N HIS A 19 -24.49 -1.81 -2.46
CA HIS A 19 -23.89 -2.16 -1.19
C HIS A 19 -23.61 -0.90 -0.37
N ARG A 20 -23.79 -1.01 0.95
CA ARG A 20 -23.37 0.05 1.86
C ARG A 20 -21.85 0.18 1.79
N ARG A 21 -21.37 1.40 1.98
CA ARG A 21 -19.94 1.67 2.14
C ARG A 21 -19.38 0.77 3.26
N PRO A 22 -18.22 0.11 3.07
CA PRO A 22 -17.63 -0.73 4.11
C PRO A 22 -17.46 0.03 5.42
N ALA A 23 -17.78 -0.63 6.55
CA ALA A 23 -17.76 -0.03 7.88
C ALA A 23 -16.39 0.58 8.22
N PHE A 24 -15.30 -0.02 7.72
CA PHE A 24 -13.94 0.49 7.83
C PHE A 24 -13.83 1.98 7.50
N TYR A 25 -14.42 2.43 6.39
CA TYR A 25 -14.34 3.83 5.97
C TYR A 25 -15.24 4.78 6.77
N LEU A 26 -16.17 4.25 7.56
CA LEU A 26 -17.05 5.02 8.43
C LEU A 26 -16.48 5.09 9.85
N GLN A 27 -15.94 3.98 10.35
CA GLN A 27 -15.40 3.87 11.70
C GLN A 27 -14.02 4.52 11.83
N PHE A 28 -13.13 4.31 10.85
CA PHE A 28 -11.73 4.72 10.95
C PHE A 28 -11.43 6.01 10.17
N GLN A 29 -12.36 6.97 10.19
CA GLN A 29 -12.19 8.25 9.49
C GLN A 29 -10.98 9.04 9.99
N ALA A 30 -10.74 9.06 11.31
CA ALA A 30 -9.62 9.75 11.90
C ALA A 30 -8.26 9.07 11.54
N PRO A 31 -8.08 7.74 11.73
CA PRO A 31 -6.89 7.04 11.23
C PRO A 31 -6.64 7.25 9.73
N LEU A 32 -7.68 7.18 8.90
CA LEU A 32 -7.57 7.46 7.46
C LEU A 32 -7.16 8.90 7.16
N ALA A 33 -7.62 9.87 7.95
CA ALA A 33 -7.21 11.27 7.80
C ALA A 33 -5.74 11.47 8.18
N MET A 34 -5.27 10.84 9.25
CA MET A 34 -3.86 10.85 9.65
C MET A 34 -2.96 10.21 8.59
N ALA A 35 -3.34 9.02 8.10
CA ALA A 35 -2.63 8.34 7.02
C ALA A 35 -2.55 9.23 5.76
N ARG A 36 -3.65 9.88 5.36
CA ARG A 36 -3.63 10.86 4.25
C ARG A 36 -2.72 12.05 4.52
N GLY A 37 -2.73 12.57 5.74
CA GLY A 37 -1.82 13.64 6.16
C GLY A 37 -0.36 13.24 5.94
N LEU A 38 0.03 12.07 6.45
CA LEU A 38 1.39 11.53 6.27
C LEU A 38 1.73 11.32 4.79
N TYR A 39 0.81 10.73 4.03
CA TYR A 39 1.00 10.47 2.60
C TYR A 39 1.36 11.74 1.80
N HIS A 40 0.75 12.88 2.15
CA HIS A 40 0.96 14.16 1.46
C HIS A 40 2.08 15.02 2.05
N SER A 41 2.49 14.80 3.30
CA SER A 41 3.43 15.67 4.02
C SER A 41 4.76 15.03 4.34
N ASN A 42 4.82 13.71 4.50
CA ASN A 42 6.05 13.01 4.86
C ASN A 42 7.05 13.03 3.69
N PRO A 43 8.30 13.48 3.90
CA PRO A 43 9.29 13.58 2.83
C PRO A 43 9.58 12.26 2.12
N LEU A 44 9.70 11.14 2.84
CA LEU A 44 10.02 9.83 2.25
C LEU A 44 8.90 9.34 1.34
N VAL A 45 7.66 9.51 1.77
CA VAL A 45 6.50 9.09 0.98
C VAL A 45 6.36 9.94 -0.28
N LYS A 46 6.66 11.24 -0.19
CA LYS A 46 6.66 12.14 -1.36
C LYS A 46 7.76 11.79 -2.34
N GLU A 47 8.99 11.61 -1.85
CA GLU A 47 10.13 11.20 -2.66
C GLU A 47 9.86 9.89 -3.40
N LEU A 48 9.32 8.89 -2.70
CA LEU A 48 8.97 7.61 -3.32
C LEU A 48 7.91 7.77 -4.41
N ARG A 49 6.85 8.54 -4.16
CA ARG A 49 5.78 8.79 -5.14
C ARG A 49 6.32 9.44 -6.41
N ASP A 50 7.21 10.42 -6.27
CA ASP A 50 7.82 11.10 -7.41
C ASP A 50 8.73 10.14 -8.19
N LEU A 51 9.46 9.26 -7.49
CA LEU A 51 10.34 8.25 -8.09
C LEU A 51 9.58 7.16 -8.86
N VAL A 52 8.46 6.68 -8.32
CA VAL A 52 7.71 5.55 -8.92
C VAL A 52 6.54 5.97 -9.80
N GLY A 53 6.16 7.25 -9.79
CA GLY A 53 4.97 7.74 -10.49
C GLY A 53 4.97 7.47 -12.01
N SER A 54 6.14 7.48 -12.65
CA SER A 54 6.29 7.13 -14.08
C SER A 54 6.35 5.63 -14.35
N ARG A 55 6.60 4.81 -13.31
CA ARG A 55 6.72 3.35 -13.40
C ARG A 55 5.39 2.65 -13.13
N LEU A 56 4.54 3.24 -12.31
CA LEU A 56 3.20 2.73 -11.99
C LEU A 56 2.19 3.18 -13.05
N SER A 57 2.22 2.52 -14.21
CA SER A 57 1.22 2.72 -15.27
C SER A 57 -0.17 2.29 -14.77
N GLU A 58 -1.20 3.08 -15.09
CA GLU A 58 -2.60 2.72 -14.87
C GLU A 58 -3.05 1.65 -15.86
N ASP A 59 -2.48 0.45 -15.76
CA ASP A 59 -2.93 -0.72 -16.48
C ASP A 59 -3.73 -1.63 -15.55
N LEU A 60 -4.88 -2.10 -16.04
CA LEU A 60 -5.81 -3.00 -15.34
C LEU A 60 -6.24 -2.55 -13.92
N GLY A 61 -6.07 -1.28 -13.57
CA GLY A 61 -6.41 -0.75 -12.24
C GLY A 61 -5.35 -1.01 -11.18
N HIS A 62 -4.09 -1.26 -11.57
CA HIS A 62 -2.94 -1.49 -10.68
C HIS A 62 -1.90 -0.35 -10.72
N GLY A 63 -2.27 0.82 -11.23
CA GLY A 63 -1.38 1.98 -11.29
C GLY A 63 -1.30 2.76 -9.98
N LEU A 64 -0.73 3.98 -10.07
CA LEU A 64 -0.51 4.86 -8.92
C LEU A 64 -1.79 5.11 -8.10
N PHE A 65 -2.97 5.19 -8.70
CA PHE A 65 -4.24 5.37 -8.00
C PHE A 65 -4.54 4.21 -7.05
N HIS A 66 -4.33 2.97 -7.50
CA HIS A 66 -4.48 1.77 -6.68
C HIS A 66 -3.45 1.73 -5.56
N SER A 67 -2.17 1.86 -5.89
CA SER A 67 -1.09 1.84 -4.90
C SER A 67 -1.24 2.96 -3.87
N THR A 68 -1.79 4.12 -4.26
CA THR A 68 -2.13 5.22 -3.33
C THR A 68 -3.18 4.81 -2.31
N ARG A 69 -4.25 4.14 -2.75
CA ARG A 69 -5.31 3.67 -1.85
C ARG A 69 -4.77 2.61 -0.89
N VAL A 70 -4.06 1.62 -1.41
CA VAL A 70 -3.42 0.57 -0.60
C VAL A 70 -2.48 1.20 0.43
N SER A 71 -1.59 2.10 0.01
CA SER A 71 -0.67 2.83 0.90
C SER A 71 -1.38 3.54 2.06
N ILE A 72 -2.44 4.29 1.78
CA ILE A 72 -3.21 5.01 2.81
C ILE A 72 -3.96 4.05 3.73
N GLU A 73 -4.60 3.02 3.18
CA GLU A 73 -5.40 2.06 3.95
C GLU A 73 -4.51 1.17 4.84
N SER A 74 -3.34 0.73 4.34
CA SER A 74 -2.33 0.01 5.12
C SER A 74 -1.83 0.83 6.31
N ALA A 75 -1.53 2.12 6.12
CA ALA A 75 -1.11 2.99 7.20
C ALA A 75 -2.22 3.23 8.24
N ALA A 76 -3.47 3.37 7.79
CA ALA A 76 -4.60 3.49 8.70
C ALA A 76 -4.80 2.21 9.53
N LEU A 77 -4.64 1.02 8.91
CA LEU A 77 -4.70 -0.26 9.62
C LEU A 77 -3.58 -0.38 10.65
N ILE A 78 -2.34 -0.03 10.29
CA ILE A 78 -1.21 -0.02 11.23
C ILE A 78 -1.51 0.85 12.46
N PHE A 79 -2.08 2.04 12.25
CA PHE A 79 -2.47 2.90 13.36
C PHE A 79 -3.54 2.25 14.25
N VAL A 80 -4.60 1.70 13.64
CA VAL A 80 -5.71 1.05 14.36
C VAL A 80 -5.24 -0.17 15.16
N GLU A 81 -4.40 -1.02 14.57
CA GLU A 81 -3.88 -2.23 15.23
C GLU A 81 -2.81 -1.90 16.28
N ALA A 82 -2.18 -0.74 16.19
CA ALA A 82 -1.28 -0.22 17.22
C ALA A 82 -2.03 0.46 18.38
N GLU A 83 -3.31 0.82 18.22
CA GLU A 83 -4.11 1.35 19.33
C GLU A 83 -4.23 0.29 20.44
N GLY A 84 -3.89 0.68 21.67
CA GLY A 84 -3.86 -0.22 22.81
C GLY A 84 -2.53 -0.96 22.98
N GLN A 85 -1.60 -0.86 22.04
CA GLN A 85 -0.20 -1.23 22.26
C GLN A 85 0.52 -0.09 22.99
N GLN A 86 1.47 -0.43 23.87
CA GLN A 86 2.27 0.55 24.62
C GLN A 86 3.44 1.09 23.77
N LEU A 87 3.16 1.44 22.51
CA LEU A 87 4.14 1.97 21.57
C LEU A 87 4.17 3.50 21.63
N PRO A 88 5.36 4.13 21.56
CA PRO A 88 5.46 5.57 21.45
C PRO A 88 4.79 6.09 20.16
N PRO A 89 4.11 7.25 20.17
CA PRO A 89 3.44 7.81 18.99
C PRO A 89 4.36 7.97 17.77
N GLU A 90 5.61 8.36 17.98
CA GLU A 90 6.62 8.49 16.92
C GLU A 90 6.94 7.14 16.28
N HIS A 91 6.91 6.06 17.04
CA HIS A 91 7.14 4.70 16.55
C HIS A 91 5.94 4.26 15.69
N ILE A 92 4.71 4.51 16.13
CA ILE A 92 3.50 4.22 15.34
C ILE A 92 3.54 5.01 14.03
N GLN A 93 3.87 6.31 14.09
CA GLN A 93 3.99 7.14 12.89
C GLN A 93 5.07 6.60 11.92
N ARG A 94 6.20 6.10 12.45
CA ARG A 94 7.23 5.48 11.63
C ARG A 94 6.71 4.22 10.94
N LEU A 95 6.05 3.32 11.67
CA LEU A 95 5.42 2.12 11.11
C LEU A 95 4.39 2.46 10.03
N MET A 96 3.56 3.49 10.26
CA MET A 96 2.63 3.99 9.25
C MET A 96 3.36 4.38 7.96
N VAL A 97 4.47 5.12 8.07
CA VAL A 97 5.29 5.50 6.91
C VAL A 97 5.84 4.27 6.20
N LEU A 98 6.38 3.27 6.92
CA LEU A 98 6.86 2.02 6.31
C LEU A 98 5.73 1.29 5.56
N GLY A 99 4.53 1.22 6.15
CA GLY A 99 3.34 0.68 5.49
C GLY A 99 2.96 1.45 4.22
N GLN A 100 3.15 2.78 4.21
CA GLN A 100 2.92 3.58 3.01
C GLN A 100 3.91 3.28 1.89
N LEU A 101 5.19 3.09 2.24
CA LEU A 101 6.22 2.73 1.26
C LEU A 101 5.94 1.34 0.68
N ALA A 102 5.59 0.36 1.53
CA ALA A 102 5.22 -0.98 1.08
C ALA A 102 3.98 -0.95 0.16
N GLY A 103 2.92 -0.24 0.54
CA GLY A 103 1.71 -0.12 -0.28
C GLY A 103 1.94 0.58 -1.61
N LEU A 104 2.87 1.55 -1.69
CA LEU A 104 3.27 2.17 -2.95
C LEU A 104 4.02 1.23 -3.88
N LEU A 105 4.82 0.33 -3.33
CA LEU A 105 5.73 -0.56 -4.07
C LEU A 105 5.16 -1.95 -4.36
N HIS A 106 4.06 -2.37 -3.72
CA HIS A 106 3.64 -3.78 -3.74
C HIS A 106 3.46 -4.37 -5.15
N ASP A 107 2.94 -3.57 -6.08
CA ASP A 107 2.68 -3.95 -7.47
C ASP A 107 3.73 -3.40 -8.47
N ILE A 108 4.91 -2.93 -8.02
CA ILE A 108 5.92 -2.31 -8.92
C ILE A 108 6.39 -3.24 -10.05
N CYS A 109 6.28 -4.55 -9.87
CA CYS A 109 6.64 -5.57 -10.86
C CYS A 109 5.41 -6.37 -11.35
N ARG A 110 4.20 -5.79 -11.35
CA ARG A 110 2.93 -6.50 -11.64
C ARG A 110 2.92 -7.34 -12.93
N GLY A 111 3.73 -6.98 -13.94
CA GLY A 111 3.82 -7.70 -15.22
C GLY A 111 4.65 -8.99 -15.18
N GLU A 112 5.30 -9.32 -14.05
CA GLU A 112 6.16 -10.50 -13.90
C GLU A 112 5.37 -11.71 -13.35
N ASP A 113 5.71 -12.93 -13.77
CA ASP A 113 5.03 -14.17 -13.34
C ASP A 113 5.05 -14.36 -11.81
N ASN A 114 6.15 -13.94 -11.15
CA ASN A 114 6.31 -13.94 -9.69
C ASN A 114 6.35 -12.51 -9.15
N HIS A 115 5.42 -11.65 -9.58
CA HIS A 115 5.45 -10.20 -9.32
C HIS A 115 5.62 -9.83 -7.84
N ALA A 116 5.07 -10.57 -6.88
CA ALA A 116 5.27 -10.28 -5.47
C ALA A 116 6.75 -10.44 -5.05
N SER A 117 7.38 -11.56 -5.42
CA SER A 117 8.81 -11.79 -5.16
C SER A 117 9.70 -10.82 -5.95
N ALA A 118 9.39 -10.59 -7.23
CA ALA A 118 10.13 -9.64 -8.06
C ALA A 118 10.00 -8.20 -7.53
N GLY A 119 8.80 -7.83 -7.08
CA GLY A 119 8.48 -6.54 -6.47
C GLY A 119 9.23 -6.32 -5.16
N ALA A 120 9.36 -7.36 -4.32
CA ALA A 120 10.18 -7.27 -3.11
C ALA A 120 11.67 -7.00 -3.43
N LEU A 121 12.21 -7.64 -4.47
CA LEU A 121 13.60 -7.40 -4.90
C LEU A 121 13.78 -6.00 -5.51
N GLU A 122 12.81 -5.52 -6.30
CA GLU A 122 12.84 -4.16 -6.84
C GLU A 122 12.67 -3.11 -5.74
N ALA A 123 11.80 -3.35 -4.76
CA ALA A 123 11.63 -2.48 -3.60
C ALA A 123 12.95 -2.31 -2.84
N ALA A 124 13.69 -3.40 -2.60
CA ALA A 124 15.01 -3.33 -1.99
C ALA A 124 15.96 -2.40 -2.78
N ARG A 125 15.97 -2.50 -4.12
CA ARG A 125 16.80 -1.64 -4.99
C ARG A 125 16.38 -0.17 -4.93
N VAL A 126 15.08 0.09 -4.96
CA VAL A 126 14.51 1.45 -4.90
C VAL A 126 14.83 2.12 -3.56
N LEU A 127 14.77 1.35 -2.46
CA LEU A 127 14.92 1.86 -1.10
C LEU A 127 16.38 2.06 -0.67
N VAL A 128 17.38 1.64 -1.46
CA VAL A 128 18.81 1.80 -1.12
C VAL A 128 19.20 3.24 -0.79
N SER A 129 18.58 4.23 -1.44
CA SER A 129 18.87 5.65 -1.19
C SER A 129 18.07 6.26 -0.03
N PHE A 130 17.14 5.51 0.56
CA PHE A 130 16.28 6.00 1.62
C PHE A 130 16.96 5.84 2.99
N PRO A 131 16.71 6.75 3.96
CA PRO A 131 17.20 6.63 5.32
C PRO A 131 16.36 5.61 6.11
N LEU A 132 16.46 4.34 5.70
CA LEU A 132 15.83 3.19 6.35
C LEU A 132 16.91 2.28 6.94
N SER A 133 16.60 1.64 8.06
CA SER A 133 17.43 0.55 8.58
C SER A 133 17.33 -0.68 7.66
N GLY A 134 18.25 -1.63 7.85
CA GLY A 134 18.16 -2.94 7.19
C GLY A 134 16.90 -3.71 7.58
N GLU A 135 16.50 -3.61 8.85
CA GLU A 135 15.28 -4.23 9.39
C GLU A 135 14.03 -3.62 8.77
N GLU A 136 13.94 -2.29 8.70
CA GLU A 136 12.82 -1.57 8.07
C GLU A 136 12.67 -1.93 6.58
N THR A 137 13.80 -1.98 5.86
CA THR A 137 13.83 -2.39 4.44
C THR A 137 13.38 -3.84 4.29
N GLN A 138 13.86 -4.74 5.16
CA GLN A 138 13.47 -6.14 5.13
C GLN A 138 11.97 -6.32 5.43
N SER A 139 11.41 -5.59 6.39
CA SER A 139 9.99 -5.66 6.72
C SER A 139 9.12 -5.17 5.56
N ILE A 140 9.52 -4.11 4.85
CA ILE A 140 8.84 -3.65 3.62
C ILE A 140 8.89 -4.75 2.54
N CYS A 141 10.08 -5.28 2.25
CA CYS A 141 10.23 -6.31 1.21
C CYS A 141 9.46 -7.59 1.56
N CYS A 142 9.44 -8.00 2.83
CA CYS A 142 8.68 -9.14 3.29
C CYS A 142 7.17 -8.92 3.15
N ALA A 143 6.67 -7.73 3.52
CA ALA A 143 5.27 -7.37 3.32
C ALA A 143 4.87 -7.43 1.84
N ILE A 144 5.74 -6.96 0.94
CA ILE A 144 5.52 -7.04 -0.51
C ILE A 144 5.56 -8.50 -0.99
N ALA A 145 6.50 -9.33 -0.54
CA ALA A 145 6.56 -10.74 -0.95
C ALA A 145 5.32 -11.54 -0.52
N ASN A 146 4.63 -11.10 0.54
CA ASN A 146 3.46 -11.76 1.12
C ASN A 146 2.11 -11.20 0.66
N HIS A 147 2.05 -10.22 -0.25
CA HIS A 147 0.83 -9.43 -0.46
C HIS A 147 -0.28 -10.14 -1.26
N GLU A 148 0.03 -11.26 -1.92
CA GLU A 148 -0.96 -12.01 -2.70
C GLU A 148 -1.95 -12.76 -1.80
N ALA A 149 -3.22 -12.74 -2.21
CA ALA A 149 -4.24 -13.53 -1.55
C ALA A 149 -3.98 -15.03 -1.74
N PHE A 150 -4.42 -15.84 -0.77
CA PHE A 150 -4.39 -17.31 -0.81
C PHE A 150 -2.97 -17.93 -0.77
N VAL A 151 -1.94 -17.14 -0.52
CA VAL A 151 -0.60 -17.61 -0.14
C VAL A 151 -0.48 -17.56 1.38
N GLN A 152 0.12 -18.58 1.99
CA GLN A 152 0.41 -18.55 3.43
C GLN A 152 1.54 -17.53 3.66
N PRO A 153 1.30 -16.43 4.40
CA PRO A 153 2.31 -15.42 4.62
C PRO A 153 3.46 -15.98 5.46
N VAL A 154 4.69 -15.65 5.07
CA VAL A 154 5.88 -15.94 5.87
C VAL A 154 6.01 -14.88 6.96
N PRO A 155 6.32 -15.24 8.22
CA PRO A 155 6.52 -14.25 9.27
C PRO A 155 7.57 -13.19 8.87
N CYS A 156 7.21 -11.91 9.00
CA CYS A 156 8.15 -10.81 8.81
C CYS A 156 8.85 -10.46 10.13
N GLY A 157 10.12 -10.07 10.04
CA GLY A 157 10.84 -9.51 11.18
C GLY A 157 10.18 -8.21 11.66
N LEU A 158 10.31 -7.93 12.95
CA LEU A 158 9.89 -6.64 13.51
C LEU A 158 10.86 -5.55 13.01
N PRO A 159 10.34 -4.45 12.43
CA PRO A 159 11.15 -3.29 12.05
C PRO A 159 11.52 -2.39 13.24
#